data_AF-A0A2U8QYC1-F1
#
_entry.id   AF-A0A2U8QYC1-F1
#
_cell.length_a   1.000
_cell.length_b   1.000
_cell.length_c   1.000
_cell.angle_alpha   90.00
_cell.angle_beta   90.00
_cell.angle_gamma   90.00
#
_symmetry.space_group_name_H-M   'P 1'
#
loop_
_entity.id
_entity.type
_entity.pdbx_description
1 polymer ?
#
loop_
_entity_poly.entity_id
_entity_poly.type
_entity_poly.pdbx_seq_one_letter_code
_entity_poly.pdbx_strand_id
1 'polypeptide(L)'
;MVPGGGIDTRDFSHIPLSILSVFNIFLTTLGMISLFLSYFIFRKYKWSILVAFICGLSYFLVYVLDFAHIFPKSPDSMPQLLVFLEAIGIILSIPLILLSFNQTKKMKSSQDKSKLSYNLYRLVAFAIIVGIAIIVFATKSAMTGK
;
A
#
# COMPACT_ATOMS: atom_id res chain seq x y z
N MET A 1 4.31 -1.62 -5.37
CA MET A 1 4.25 -2.57 -6.50
C MET A 1 2.82 -2.63 -6.96
N VAL A 2 2.57 -2.70 -8.27
CA VAL A 2 1.22 -2.85 -8.82
C VAL A 2 1.35 -3.84 -9.98
N PRO A 3 0.62 -4.97 -9.96
CA PRO A 3 0.60 -5.94 -11.05
C PRO A 3 0.37 -5.27 -12.40
N GLY A 4 1.25 -5.60 -13.36
CA GLY A 4 1.28 -4.99 -14.70
C GLY A 4 1.77 -3.55 -14.75
N GLY A 5 2.37 -3.02 -13.68
CA GLY A 5 3.12 -1.76 -13.72
C GLY A 5 4.46 -1.92 -14.45
N GLY A 6 5.16 -0.82 -14.75
CA GLY A 6 6.38 -0.84 -15.58
C GLY A 6 7.57 -1.67 -15.05
N ILE A 7 7.48 -2.25 -13.85
CA ILE A 7 8.49 -3.14 -13.26
C ILE A 7 8.02 -4.61 -13.27
N ASP A 8 6.70 -4.86 -13.28
CA ASP A 8 6.11 -6.19 -13.25
C ASP A 8 5.71 -6.59 -14.67
N THR A 9 6.61 -7.29 -15.37
CA THR A 9 6.47 -7.71 -16.78
C THR A 9 5.71 -9.03 -16.93
N ARG A 10 5.14 -9.57 -15.86
CA ARG A 10 4.39 -10.83 -15.89
C ARG A 10 3.05 -10.62 -16.58
N ASP A 11 2.60 -11.61 -17.35
CA ASP A 11 1.25 -11.59 -17.90
C ASP A 11 0.23 -11.96 -16.81
N PHE A 12 -0.80 -11.12 -16.69
CA PHE A 12 -1.95 -11.29 -15.80
C PHE A 12 -3.28 -11.31 -16.57
N SER A 13 -3.23 -11.43 -17.90
CA SER A 13 -4.41 -11.45 -18.78
C SER A 13 -5.42 -12.56 -18.44
N HIS A 14 -4.97 -13.63 -17.78
CA HIS A 14 -5.79 -14.74 -17.31
C HIS A 14 -6.56 -14.46 -16.01
N ILE A 15 -6.21 -13.40 -15.27
CA ILE A 15 -6.94 -12.97 -14.06
C ILE A 15 -8.07 -12.03 -14.47
N PRO A 16 -9.30 -12.19 -13.94
CA PRO A 16 -10.38 -11.28 -14.26
C PRO A 16 -10.03 -9.84 -13.85
N LEU A 17 -10.29 -8.92 -14.77
CA LEU A 17 -9.96 -7.49 -14.65
C LEU A 17 -10.49 -6.86 -13.35
N SER A 18 -11.66 -7.28 -12.90
CA SER A 18 -12.27 -6.81 -11.65
C SER A 18 -11.39 -7.11 -10.44
N ILE A 19 -10.82 -8.31 -10.35
CA ILE A 19 -9.97 -8.73 -9.23
C ILE A 19 -8.65 -7.95 -9.24
N LEU A 20 -8.02 -7.82 -10.42
CA LEU A 20 -6.76 -7.09 -10.56
C LEU A 20 -6.95 -5.59 -10.26
N SER A 21 -8.06 -5.01 -10.72
CA SER A 21 -8.41 -3.62 -10.43
C SER A 21 -8.64 -3.39 -8.95
N VAL A 22 -9.40 -4.26 -8.27
CA VAL A 22 -9.65 -4.16 -6.81
C VAL A 22 -8.35 -4.27 -6.04
N PHE A 23 -7.46 -5.18 -6.42
CA PHE A 23 -6.15 -5.32 -5.78
C PHE A 23 -5.27 -4.08 -5.98
N ASN A 24 -5.24 -3.53 -7.20
CA ASN A 24 -4.51 -2.30 -7.50
C ASN A 24 -5.07 -1.10 -6.74
N ILE A 25 -6.40 -0.99 -6.63
CA ILE A 25 -7.07 0.02 -5.79
C ILE A 25 -6.65 -0.15 -4.34
N PHE A 26 -6.67 -1.38 -3.82
CA PHE A 26 -6.27 -1.67 -2.44
C PHE A 26 -4.83 -1.23 -2.18
N LEU A 27 -3.88 -1.67 -3.01
CA LEU A 27 -2.46 -1.34 -2.89
C LEU A 27 -2.19 0.17 -3.00
N THR A 28 -2.84 0.85 -3.95
CA THR A 28 -2.68 2.29 -4.13
C THR A 28 -3.24 3.07 -2.96
N THR A 29 -4.39 2.64 -2.44
CA THR A 29 -5.03 3.23 -1.26
C THR A 29 -4.16 3.04 -0.02
N LEU A 30 -3.61 1.83 0.18
CA LEU A 30 -2.68 1.53 1.26
C LEU A 30 -1.40 2.39 1.18
N GLY A 31 -0.87 2.56 -0.04
CA GLY A 31 0.20 3.49 -0.41
C GLY A 31 -0.09 4.91 0.07
N MET A 32 -1.19 5.47 -0.41
CA MET A 32 -1.60 6.84 -0.09
C MET A 32 -1.84 7.03 1.41
N ILE A 33 -2.60 6.14 2.04
CA ILE A 33 -2.88 6.22 3.49
C ILE A 33 -1.57 6.22 4.27
N SER A 34 -0.60 5.38 3.90
CA SER A 34 0.69 5.31 4.59
C SER A 34 1.49 6.62 4.54
N LEU A 35 1.44 7.35 3.42
CA LEU A 35 2.08 8.66 3.27
C LEU A 35 1.41 9.71 4.17
N PHE A 36 0.08 9.77 4.16
CA PHE A 36 -0.68 10.66 5.05
C PHE A 36 -0.44 10.32 6.53
N LEU A 37 -0.30 9.04 6.85
CA LEU A 37 -0.04 8.58 8.20
C LEU A 37 1.25 9.13 8.77
N SER A 38 2.30 9.24 7.96
CA SER A 38 3.58 9.84 8.40
C SER A 38 3.37 11.26 8.94
N TYR A 39 2.53 12.06 8.27
CA TYR A 39 2.15 13.39 8.73
C TYR A 39 1.35 13.36 10.04
N PHE A 40 0.37 12.47 10.17
CA PHE A 40 -0.44 12.37 11.40
C PHE A 40 0.34 11.80 12.60
N ILE A 41 1.28 10.88 12.36
CA ILE A 41 2.20 10.38 13.39
C ILE A 41 3.11 11.52 13.87
N PHE A 42 3.62 12.35 12.95
CA PHE A 42 4.43 13.52 13.31
C PHE A 42 3.65 14.54 14.16
N ARG A 43 2.36 14.69 13.88
CA ARG A 43 1.42 15.48 14.69
C ARG A 43 0.93 14.78 15.96
N LYS A 44 1.43 13.58 16.26
CA LYS A 44 1.14 12.77 17.46
C LYS A 44 -0.34 12.38 17.63
N TYR A 45 -1.08 12.21 16.53
CA TYR A 45 -2.43 11.64 16.63
C TYR A 45 -2.35 10.16 17.06
N LYS A 46 -3.29 9.73 17.91
CA LYS A 46 -3.30 8.35 18.42
C LYS A 46 -3.90 7.37 17.41
N TRP A 47 -4.94 7.82 16.72
CA TRP A 47 -5.58 7.05 15.65
C TRP A 47 -4.59 6.70 14.54
N SER A 48 -3.60 7.55 14.25
CA SER A 48 -2.60 7.25 13.22
C SER A 48 -1.68 6.09 13.58
N ILE A 49 -1.43 5.82 14.87
CA ILE A 49 -0.62 4.65 15.28
C ILE A 49 -1.41 3.35 15.08
N LEU A 50 -2.71 3.35 15.42
CA LEU A 50 -3.57 2.19 15.17
C LEU A 50 -3.73 1.91 13.67
N VAL A 51 -3.94 2.96 12.87
CA VAL A 51 -3.99 2.84 11.42
C VAL A 51 -2.63 2.42 10.86
N ALA A 52 -1.50 2.80 11.49
CA ALA A 52 -0.15 2.42 11.03
C ALA A 52 0.09 0.95 11.21
N PHE A 53 -0.37 0.40 12.34
CA PHE A 53 -0.34 -1.02 12.60
C PHE A 53 -1.16 -1.79 11.56
N ILE A 54 -2.40 -1.35 11.27
CA ILE A 54 -3.25 -1.97 10.25
C ILE A 54 -2.60 -1.90 8.86
N CYS A 55 -2.04 -0.75 8.48
CA CYS A 55 -1.33 -0.60 7.22
C CYS A 55 -0.10 -1.51 7.14
N GLY A 56 0.72 -1.56 8.20
CA GLY A 56 1.89 -2.41 8.27
C GLY A 56 1.54 -3.90 8.16
N LEU A 57 0.51 -4.34 8.87
CA LEU A 57 0.00 -5.71 8.79
C LEU A 57 -0.53 -6.03 7.40
N SER A 58 -1.27 -5.10 6.79
CA SER A 58 -1.80 -5.26 5.44
C SER A 58 -0.68 -5.36 4.41
N TYR A 59 0.37 -4.52 4.51
CA TYR A 59 1.55 -4.61 3.65
C TYR A 59 2.25 -5.96 3.81
N PHE A 60 2.49 -6.38 5.05
CA PHE A 60 3.12 -7.67 5.32
C PHE A 60 2.32 -8.82 4.70
N LEU A 61 1.00 -8.85 4.90
CA LEU A 61 0.14 -9.87 4.31
C LEU A 61 0.19 -9.85 2.79
N VAL A 62 0.09 -8.68 2.16
CA VAL A 62 0.15 -8.60 0.69
C VAL A 62 1.49 -9.10 0.16
N TYR A 63 2.61 -8.65 0.71
CA TYR A 63 3.92 -9.11 0.26
C TYR A 63 4.15 -10.60 0.52
N VAL A 64 3.67 -11.14 1.63
CA VAL A 64 3.76 -12.58 1.90
C VAL A 64 2.88 -13.38 0.94
N LEU A 65 1.69 -12.89 0.61
CA LEU A 65 0.78 -13.56 -0.33
C LEU A 65 1.30 -13.53 -1.78
N ASP A 66 1.95 -12.43 -2.19
CA ASP A 66 2.62 -12.30 -3.49
C ASP A 66 3.84 -13.25 -3.55
N PHE A 67 4.70 -13.21 -2.52
CA PHE A 67 5.88 -14.06 -2.41
C PHE A 67 5.55 -15.56 -2.32
N ALA A 68 4.43 -15.92 -1.68
CA ALA A 68 3.96 -17.29 -1.60
C ALA A 68 3.30 -17.79 -2.90
N HIS A 69 3.27 -16.96 -3.97
CA HIS A 69 2.56 -17.23 -5.23
C HIS A 69 1.08 -17.59 -5.01
N ILE A 70 0.48 -17.12 -3.90
CA ILE A 70 -0.93 -17.35 -3.60
C ILE A 70 -1.76 -16.36 -4.41
N PHE A 71 -1.33 -15.09 -4.47
CA PHE A 71 -1.99 -14.04 -5.23
C PHE A 71 -1.13 -12.76 -5.33
N PRO A 72 -1.01 -12.12 -6.50
CA PRO A 72 -1.52 -12.52 -7.82
C PRO A 72 -0.74 -13.72 -8.41
N LYS A 73 -1.46 -14.65 -9.03
CA LYS A 73 -0.85 -15.83 -9.69
C LYS A 73 -0.51 -15.49 -11.15
N SER A 74 0.74 -15.62 -11.54
CA SER A 74 1.17 -15.59 -12.94
C SER A 74 1.76 -16.95 -13.34
N PRO A 75 1.60 -17.37 -14.60
CA PRO A 75 2.38 -18.48 -15.15
C PRO A 75 3.85 -18.10 -15.38
N ASP A 76 4.15 -16.80 -15.48
CA ASP A 76 5.50 -16.28 -15.71
C ASP A 76 6.33 -16.22 -14.42
N SER A 77 7.61 -16.56 -14.57
CA SER A 77 8.63 -16.42 -13.53
C SER A 77 8.79 -14.96 -13.12
N MET A 78 8.89 -14.72 -11.82
CA MET A 78 8.98 -13.39 -11.26
C MET A 78 10.33 -12.72 -11.61
N PRO A 79 10.33 -11.47 -12.14
CA PRO A 79 11.57 -10.76 -12.44
C PRO A 79 12.44 -10.58 -11.19
N GLN A 80 13.76 -10.72 -11.34
CA GLN A 80 14.71 -10.67 -10.22
C GLN A 80 14.66 -9.34 -9.43
N LEU A 81 14.34 -8.24 -10.12
CA LEU A 81 14.14 -6.92 -9.50
C LEU A 81 12.88 -6.89 -8.62
N LEU A 82 11.81 -7.54 -9.06
CA LEU A 82 10.54 -7.61 -8.36
C LEU A 82 10.68 -8.41 -7.06
N VAL A 83 11.38 -9.55 -7.12
CA VAL A 83 11.71 -10.38 -5.94
C VAL A 83 12.50 -9.59 -4.90
N PHE A 84 13.46 -8.77 -5.34
CA PHE A 84 14.26 -7.94 -4.43
C PHE A 84 13.42 -6.85 -3.75
N LEU A 85 12.51 -6.21 -4.49
CA LEU A 85 11.59 -5.22 -3.94
C LEU A 85 10.62 -5.83 -2.91
N GLU A 86 10.11 -7.04 -3.14
CA GLU A 86 9.26 -7.74 -2.16
C GLU A 86 10.02 -8.12 -0.90
N ALA A 87 11.24 -8.66 -1.03
CA ALA A 87 12.07 -8.99 0.11
C ALA A 87 12.34 -7.76 0.98
N ILE A 88 12.65 -6.62 0.35
CA ILE A 88 12.78 -5.33 1.06
C ILE A 88 11.46 -4.94 1.72
N GLY A 89 10.33 -5.08 1.03
CA GLY A 89 8.99 -4.79 1.57
C GLY A 89 8.67 -5.59 2.83
N ILE A 90 8.97 -6.90 2.82
CA ILE A 90 8.81 -7.78 3.98
C ILE A 90 9.73 -7.34 5.11
N ILE A 91 11.03 -7.16 4.84
CA ILE A 91 12.02 -6.75 5.85
C ILE A 91 11.66 -5.40 6.48
N LEU A 92 11.18 -4.44 5.70
CA LEU A 92 10.77 -3.12 6.20
C LEU A 92 9.43 -3.15 6.96
N SER A 93 8.53 -4.06 6.62
CA SER A 93 7.22 -4.18 7.29
C SER A 93 7.36 -4.67 8.75
N ILE A 94 8.29 -5.57 9.03
CA ILE A 94 8.54 -6.13 10.38
C ILE A 94 8.85 -5.05 11.43
N PRO A 95 9.87 -4.18 11.27
CA PRO A 95 10.17 -3.13 12.24
C PRO A 95 9.03 -2.13 12.34
N LEU A 96 8.32 -1.85 11.24
CA LEU A 96 7.19 -0.93 11.22
C LEU A 96 6.04 -1.44 12.10
N ILE A 97 5.74 -2.75 12.03
CA ILE A 97 4.75 -3.41 12.89
C ILE A 97 5.20 -3.40 14.35
N LEU A 98 6.45 -3.78 14.63
CA LEU A 98 6.99 -3.84 15.99
C LEU A 98 7.01 -2.46 16.67
N LEU A 99 7.48 -1.43 15.96
CA LEU A 99 7.51 -0.06 16.45
C LEU A 99 6.11 0.48 16.68
N SER A 100 5.18 0.25 15.74
CA SER A 100 3.79 0.67 15.90
C SER A 100 3.15 0.01 17.12
N PHE A 101 3.31 -1.31 17.27
CA PHE A 101 2.75 -2.07 18.40
C PHE A 101 3.25 -1.55 19.75
N ASN A 102 4.56 -1.31 19.87
CA ASN A 102 5.18 -0.78 21.08
C ASN A 102 4.71 0.64 21.42
N GLN A 103 4.42 1.47 20.41
CA GLN A 103 3.89 2.82 20.62
C GLN A 103 2.41 2.82 21.02
N THR A 104 1.60 1.89 20.49
CA THR A 104 0.19 1.73 20.90
C THR A 104 0.06 1.46 22.41
N LYS A 105 0.97 0.68 22.99
CA LYS A 105 0.97 0.36 24.43
C LYS A 105 1.31 1.55 25.33
N LYS A 106 2.04 2.56 24.82
CA LYS A 106 2.56 3.69 25.62
C LYS A 106 1.63 4.91 25.67
N MET A 107 0.60 4.99 24.82
CA MET A 107 -0.22 6.21 24.69
C MET A 107 -1.55 6.16 25.48
N LYS A 108 -1.57 6.67 26.71
CA LYS A 108 -2.80 6.92 27.50
C LYS A 108 -3.61 8.11 26.96
N SER A 109 -4.87 7.85 26.56
CA SER A 109 -5.91 8.77 26.03
C SER A 109 -5.69 10.28 26.16
N SER A 110 -5.65 10.96 25.03
CA SER A 110 -5.94 12.40 24.92
C SER A 110 -6.48 12.60 23.50
N GLN A 111 -7.79 12.82 23.40
CA GLN A 111 -8.45 13.18 22.16
C GLN A 111 -8.15 14.64 21.88
N ASP A 112 -7.16 14.92 21.05
CA ASP A 112 -7.02 16.25 20.48
C ASP A 112 -7.92 16.37 19.25
N LYS A 113 -9.08 17.03 19.41
CA LYS A 113 -9.96 17.40 18.30
C LYS A 113 -9.33 18.55 17.53
N SER A 114 -8.25 18.29 16.81
CA SER A 114 -7.71 19.29 15.89
C SER A 114 -8.65 19.46 14.70
N LYS A 115 -9.02 20.69 14.37
CA LYS A 115 -9.71 20.99 13.11
C LYS A 115 -8.74 20.73 11.95
N LEU A 116 -9.17 19.95 10.95
CA LEU A 116 -8.39 19.69 9.73
C LEU A 116 -8.22 21.02 8.96
N SER A 117 -6.99 21.34 8.53
CA SER A 117 -6.72 22.56 7.76
C SER A 117 -7.20 22.44 6.30
N TYR A 118 -7.68 23.53 5.71
CA TYR A 118 -8.10 23.60 4.30
C TYR A 118 -6.99 23.15 3.32
N ASN A 119 -5.73 23.45 3.63
CA ASN A 119 -4.59 22.98 2.83
C ASN A 119 -4.44 21.46 2.83
N LEU A 120 -4.84 20.80 3.92
CA LEU A 120 -4.79 19.34 4.04
C LEU A 120 -5.86 18.69 3.16
N TYR A 121 -7.06 19.29 3.07
CA TYR A 121 -8.11 18.83 2.16
C TYR A 121 -7.67 18.91 0.69
N ARG A 122 -6.99 20.01 0.30
CA ARG A 122 -6.43 20.17 -1.04
C ARG A 122 -5.36 19.12 -1.36
N LEU A 123 -4.51 18.77 -0.39
CA LEU A 123 -3.49 17.73 -0.54
C LEU A 123 -4.14 16.35 -0.70
N VAL A 124 -5.15 16.03 0.12
CA VAL A 124 -5.93 14.79 0.00
C VAL A 124 -6.62 14.69 -1.36
N ALA A 125 -7.26 15.75 -1.83
CA ALA A 125 -7.89 15.77 -3.16
C ALA A 125 -6.87 15.51 -4.29
N PHE A 126 -5.70 16.16 -4.24
CA PHE A 126 -4.63 15.92 -5.20
C PHE A 126 -4.12 14.46 -5.16
N ALA A 127 -3.91 13.92 -3.95
CA ALA A 127 -3.50 12.54 -3.78
C ALA A 127 -4.53 11.54 -4.32
N ILE A 128 -5.84 11.81 -4.17
CA ILE A 128 -6.88 10.97 -4.78
C ILE A 128 -6.77 10.97 -6.31
N ILE A 129 -6.58 12.13 -6.93
CA ILE A 129 -6.41 12.24 -8.40
C ILE A 129 -5.20 11.44 -8.87
N VAL A 130 -4.06 11.60 -8.18
CA VAL A 130 -2.83 10.85 -8.48
C VAL A 130 -3.04 9.34 -8.29
N GLY A 131 -3.73 8.94 -7.22
CA GLY A 131 -4.04 7.53 -6.96
C GLY A 131 -4.89 6.92 -8.07
N ILE A 132 -5.94 7.61 -8.52
CA ILE A 132 -6.78 7.18 -9.65
C ILE A 132 -5.94 7.04 -10.92
N ALA A 133 -5.06 8.00 -11.21
CA ALA A 133 -4.18 7.93 -12.38
C ALA A 133 -3.24 6.70 -12.33
N ILE A 134 -2.65 6.41 -11.17
CA ILE A 134 -1.81 5.22 -10.95
C ILE A 134 -2.61 3.94 -11.17
N ILE A 135 -3.82 3.86 -10.62
CA ILE A 135 -4.70 2.69 -10.76
C ILE A 135 -5.04 2.46 -12.23
N VAL A 136 -5.52 3.49 -12.93
CA VAL A 136 -5.89 3.39 -14.36
C VAL A 136 -4.70 3.00 -15.21
N PHE A 137 -3.53 3.58 -14.94
CA PHE A 137 -2.29 3.27 -15.67
C PHE A 137 -1.85 1.82 -15.44
N ALA A 138 -1.80 1.36 -14.19
CA ALA A 138 -1.35 0.01 -13.88
C ALA A 138 -2.33 -1.05 -14.40
N THR A 139 -3.63 -0.82 -14.27
CA THR A 139 -4.66 -1.73 -14.80
C THR A 139 -4.59 -1.82 -16.32
N LYS A 140 -4.39 -0.71 -17.05
CA LYS A 140 -4.21 -0.74 -18.51
C LYS A 140 -2.91 -1.45 -18.93
N SER A 141 -1.82 -1.20 -18.22
CA SER A 141 -0.52 -1.80 -18.53
C SER A 141 -0.52 -3.32 -18.27
N ALA A 142 -1.23 -3.80 -17.24
CA ALA A 142 -1.45 -5.23 -16.98
C ALA A 142 -2.19 -5.97 -18.11
N MET A 143 -3.12 -5.28 -18.79
CA MET A 143 -3.89 -5.85 -19.89
C MET A 143 -3.19 -5.75 -21.25
N THR A 144 -2.19 -4.88 -21.38
CA THR A 144 -1.47 -4.64 -22.64
C THR A 144 -0.18 -5.48 -22.72
N GLY A 145 -0.02 -6.47 -21.84
CA GLY A 145 1.05 -7.46 -21.94
C GLY A 145 1.05 -8.08 -23.33
N LYS A 146 2.09 -7.76 -24.09
CA LYS A 146 2.49 -8.43 -25.33
C LYS A 146 3.76 -9.20 -25.02
#